data_AF-A0A3D4F690-F1
#
_entry.id   AF-A0A3D4F690-F1
#
_cell.length_a   1.000
_cell.length_b   1.000
_cell.length_c   1.000
_cell.angle_alpha   90.00
_cell.angle_beta   90.00
_cell.angle_gamma   90.00
#
_symmetry.space_group_name_H-M   'P 1'
#
loop_
_entity.id
_entity.type
_entity.pdbx_description
1 polymer ?
#
loop_
_entity_poly.entity_id
_entity_poly.type
_entity_poly.pdbx_seq_one_letter_code
_entity_poly.pdbx_strand_id
1 'polypeptide(L)'
;MGEIFGPTDVYGIRNLDPDQATIVLLGGVTESLEEQSPLVMGDKNDPMMPLAWFRTYSSPDQGAEGQAFCTTLGASVDMLDADLRRLFVNASYHLVGLEVPRRAAVEWVDQFSPTFYGFNNDETYYERRNLRVSDFELGRSASTGLARPQSVPKGWRPTSPF
;
A
#
# COMPACT_ATOMS: atom_id res chain seq x y z
N MET A 1 -15.91 -4.01 -2.10
CA MET A 1 -14.56 -4.06 -1.51
C MET A 1 -14.71 -4.62 -0.12
N GLY A 2 -13.84 -5.56 0.27
CA GLY A 2 -13.83 -6.18 1.59
C GLY A 2 -12.92 -5.44 2.58
N GLU A 3 -12.47 -6.18 3.58
CA GLU A 3 -11.41 -5.77 4.51
C GLU A 3 -10.05 -5.75 3.79
N ILE A 4 -9.18 -4.81 4.17
CA ILE A 4 -7.79 -4.76 3.68
C ILE A 4 -6.88 -5.12 4.83
N PHE A 5 -5.93 -6.03 4.59
CA PHE A 5 -4.81 -6.27 5.48
C PHE A 5 -3.48 -5.89 4.82
N GLY A 6 -2.70 -5.05 5.49
CA GLY A 6 -1.32 -4.73 5.11
C GLY A 6 -0.35 -5.33 6.15
N PRO A 7 0.59 -6.21 5.77
CA PRO A 7 1.56 -6.80 6.70
C PRO A 7 2.71 -5.82 7.04
N THR A 8 2.43 -4.52 7.04
CA THR A 8 3.41 -3.45 7.24
C THR A 8 2.91 -2.41 8.22
N ASP A 9 3.85 -1.86 9.00
CA ASP A 9 3.56 -0.72 9.85
C ASP A 9 3.43 0.54 9.00
N VAL A 10 2.33 1.27 9.20
CA VAL A 10 2.09 2.55 8.54
C VAL A 10 2.24 3.70 9.53
N TYR A 11 2.71 4.84 9.03
CA TYR A 11 2.81 6.05 9.85
C TYR A 11 1.43 6.63 10.17
N GLY A 12 1.26 7.07 11.41
CA GLY A 12 0.09 7.85 11.81
C GLY A 12 0.07 9.23 11.15
N ILE A 13 -1.12 9.78 10.99
CA ILE A 13 -1.31 11.13 10.44
C ILE A 13 -1.47 12.15 11.56
N ARG A 14 -0.90 13.35 11.35
CA ARG A 14 -0.99 14.45 12.35
C ARG A 14 -1.90 15.59 11.91
N ASN A 15 -1.88 15.94 10.62
CA ASN A 15 -2.45 17.18 10.11
C ASN A 15 -3.48 16.91 8.99
N LEU A 16 -4.46 16.06 9.26
CA LEU A 16 -5.61 15.90 8.37
C LEU A 16 -6.79 16.69 8.94
N ASP A 17 -7.22 17.69 8.20
CA ASP A 17 -8.45 18.41 8.49
C ASP A 17 -9.65 17.56 8.01
N PRO A 18 -10.48 17.02 8.93
CA PRO A 18 -11.59 16.16 8.56
C PRO A 18 -12.71 16.91 7.83
N ASP A 19 -12.80 18.24 7.97
CA ASP A 19 -13.79 19.04 7.25
C ASP A 19 -13.38 19.29 5.79
N GLN A 20 -12.10 19.08 5.47
CA GLN A 20 -11.51 19.22 4.14
C GLN A 20 -11.13 17.88 3.50
N ALA A 21 -11.57 16.77 4.09
CA ALA A 21 -11.25 15.43 3.61
C ALA A 21 -12.47 14.50 3.67
N THR A 22 -12.64 13.70 2.63
CA THR A 22 -13.60 12.59 2.65
C THR A 22 -12.86 11.31 3.02
N ILE A 23 -12.93 10.93 4.30
CA ILE A 23 -12.33 9.70 4.80
C ILE A 23 -13.15 8.51 4.30
N VAL A 24 -12.50 7.56 3.64
CA VAL A 24 -13.16 6.37 3.08
C VAL A 24 -12.73 5.07 3.77
N LEU A 25 -11.59 5.08 4.48
CA LEU A 25 -11.14 3.97 5.30
C LEU A 25 -10.48 4.48 6.59
N LEU A 26 -10.78 3.78 7.68
CA LEU A 26 -10.10 3.89 8.96
C LEU A 26 -9.19 2.68 9.15
N GLY A 27 -8.02 2.89 9.74
CA GLY A 27 -7.02 1.86 10.01
C GLY A 27 -7.08 1.43 11.46
N GLY A 28 -7.19 0.12 11.68
CA GLY A 28 -7.09 -0.49 12.99
C GLY A 28 -5.68 -1.00 13.27
N VAL A 29 -5.08 -0.55 14.36
CA VAL A 29 -3.81 -1.08 14.86
C VAL A 29 -4.05 -2.46 15.47
N THR A 30 -3.32 -3.47 15.01
CA THR A 30 -3.38 -4.85 15.52
C THR A 30 -2.25 -5.16 16.50
N GLU A 31 -2.41 -6.18 17.32
CA GLU A 31 -1.36 -6.63 18.27
C GLU A 31 -0.09 -7.16 17.59
N SER A 32 -0.22 -7.60 16.34
CA SER A 32 0.87 -8.08 15.49
C SER A 32 0.53 -7.90 14.00
N LEU A 33 1.53 -8.02 13.12
CA LEU A 33 1.36 -7.98 11.66
C LEU A 33 0.97 -9.36 11.08
N GLU A 34 0.15 -10.10 11.82
CA GLU A 34 -0.50 -11.33 11.36
C GLU A 34 -1.94 -11.00 10.96
N GLU A 35 -2.43 -11.58 9.87
CA GLU A 35 -3.75 -11.23 9.28
C GLU A 35 -4.92 -11.46 10.24
N GLN A 36 -4.82 -12.45 11.13
CA GLN A 36 -5.85 -12.76 12.13
C GLN A 36 -5.56 -12.12 13.50
N SER A 37 -4.59 -11.21 13.58
CA SER A 37 -4.26 -10.52 14.83
C SER A 37 -5.43 -9.66 15.28
N PRO A 38 -5.82 -9.72 16.57
CA PRO A 38 -6.86 -8.84 17.08
C PRO A 38 -6.39 -7.38 17.08
N LEU A 39 -7.37 -6.48 17.08
CA LEU A 39 -7.15 -5.05 17.27
C LEU A 39 -6.63 -4.78 18.68
N VAL A 40 -5.68 -3.84 18.80
CA VAL A 40 -5.26 -3.30 20.09
C VAL A 40 -6.43 -2.52 20.70
N MET A 41 -6.72 -2.77 21.98
CA MET A 41 -7.74 -2.04 22.72
C MET A 41 -7.21 -0.70 23.25
N GLY A 42 -8.10 0.29 23.38
CA GLY A 42 -7.81 1.59 23.97
C GLY A 42 -7.43 2.67 22.96
N ASP A 43 -6.77 3.72 23.45
CA ASP A 43 -6.58 5.02 22.78
C ASP A 43 -5.94 4.94 21.37
N LYS A 44 -5.21 3.86 21.05
CA LYS A 44 -4.63 3.67 19.71
C LYS A 44 -5.68 3.46 18.60
N ASN A 45 -6.85 2.95 18.96
CA ASN A 45 -7.96 2.67 18.03
C ASN A 45 -9.25 3.41 18.42
N ASP A 46 -9.18 4.37 19.36
CA ASP A 46 -10.33 5.15 19.82
C ASP A 46 -10.04 6.67 19.76
N PRO A 47 -10.29 7.34 18.62
CA PRO A 47 -10.79 6.76 17.35
C PRO A 47 -9.69 6.09 16.53
N MET A 48 -10.07 5.19 15.63
CA MET A 48 -9.17 4.69 14.58
C MET A 48 -8.69 5.83 13.69
N MET A 49 -7.45 5.73 13.22
CA MET A 49 -6.87 6.77 12.35
C MET A 49 -7.37 6.64 10.92
N PRO A 50 -7.56 7.75 10.19
CA PRO A 50 -7.79 7.71 8.76
C PRO A 50 -6.64 7.03 8.01
N LEU A 51 -7.00 6.06 7.17
CA LEU A 51 -6.08 5.23 6.39
C LEU A 51 -6.11 5.58 4.91
N ALA A 52 -7.29 5.97 4.40
CA ALA A 52 -7.46 6.43 3.03
C ALA A 52 -8.55 7.51 2.95
N TRP A 53 -8.31 8.53 2.13
CA TRP A 53 -9.21 9.68 2.00
C TRP A 53 -9.04 10.43 0.67
N PHE A 54 -10.07 11.18 0.30
CA PHE A 54 -10.03 12.15 -0.80
C PHE A 54 -9.91 13.58 -0.27
N ARG A 55 -9.29 14.47 -1.05
CA ARG A 55 -9.29 15.92 -0.83
C ARG A 55 -9.42 16.66 -2.16
N THR A 56 -10.04 17.83 -2.13
CA THR A 56 -9.94 18.80 -3.22
C THR A 56 -8.68 19.64 -3.07
N TYR A 57 -8.13 20.08 -4.20
CA TYR A 57 -7.02 21.03 -4.23
C TYR A 57 -7.24 22.02 -5.37
N SER A 58 -6.73 23.24 -5.21
CA SER A 58 -6.70 24.24 -6.27
C SER A 58 -5.35 24.17 -7.00
N SER A 59 -5.36 24.42 -8.31
CA SER A 59 -4.14 24.58 -9.09
C SER A 59 -3.32 25.76 -8.56
N PRO A 60 -1.98 25.77 -8.76
CA PRO A 60 -1.12 26.85 -8.24
C PRO A 60 -1.51 28.26 -8.72
N ASP A 61 -2.09 28.36 -9.92
CA ASP A 61 -2.60 29.60 -10.53
C ASP A 61 -4.07 29.90 -10.17
N GLN A 62 -4.70 29.08 -9.32
CA GLN A 62 -6.09 29.18 -8.86
C GLN A 62 -7.14 29.14 -10.00
N GLY A 63 -6.74 28.69 -11.20
CA GLY A 63 -7.62 28.61 -12.37
C GLY A 63 -8.46 27.33 -12.45
N ALA A 64 -8.08 26.29 -11.70
CA ALA A 64 -8.75 25.00 -11.72
C ALA A 64 -8.77 24.33 -10.34
N GLU A 65 -9.75 23.45 -10.14
CA GLU A 65 -9.80 22.54 -8.99
C GLU A 65 -9.56 21.10 -9.46
N GLY A 66 -8.92 20.32 -8.61
CA GLY A 66 -8.71 18.89 -8.79
C GLY A 66 -9.04 18.12 -7.53
N GLN A 67 -9.04 16.80 -7.66
CA GLN A 67 -9.16 15.87 -6.53
C GLN A 67 -7.91 15.02 -6.41
N ALA A 68 -7.54 14.73 -5.17
CA ALA A 68 -6.46 13.83 -4.83
C ALA A 68 -6.97 12.73 -3.90
N PHE A 69 -6.48 11.51 -4.12
CA PHE A 69 -6.65 10.39 -3.21
C PHE A 69 -5.33 10.15 -2.47
N CYS A 70 -5.40 9.84 -1.18
CA CYS A 70 -4.25 9.49 -0.36
C CYS A 70 -4.56 8.25 0.46
N THR A 71 -3.56 7.38 0.62
CA THR A 71 -3.55 6.32 1.61
C THR A 71 -2.16 6.17 2.21
N THR A 72 -2.08 5.72 3.46
CA THR A 72 -0.82 5.43 4.14
C THR A 72 -0.32 4.00 3.91
N LEU A 73 -1.09 3.15 3.24
CA LEU A 73 -0.66 1.84 2.74
C LEU A 73 0.01 1.97 1.37
N GLY A 74 0.91 1.05 1.03
CA GLY A 74 1.55 1.08 -0.29
C GLY A 74 2.90 0.40 -0.40
N ALA A 75 3.34 -0.34 0.62
CA ALA A 75 4.49 -1.20 0.46
C ALA A 75 4.19 -2.26 -0.61
N SER A 76 5.24 -2.72 -1.31
CA SER A 76 5.12 -3.74 -2.36
C SER A 76 4.41 -5.00 -1.88
N VAL A 77 4.58 -5.38 -0.60
CA VAL A 77 3.94 -6.54 0.01
C VAL A 77 2.48 -6.31 0.39
N ASP A 78 2.05 -5.08 0.66
CA ASP A 78 0.64 -4.78 0.91
C ASP A 78 -0.20 -5.08 -0.33
N MET A 79 0.39 -4.93 -1.52
CA MET A 79 -0.30 -5.18 -2.80
C MET A 79 -0.68 -6.65 -2.99
N LEU A 80 -0.14 -7.59 -2.19
CA LEU A 80 -0.61 -8.98 -2.18
C LEU A 80 -2.11 -9.06 -1.86
N ASP A 81 -2.61 -8.16 -1.03
CA ASP A 81 -4.04 -8.00 -0.74
C ASP A 81 -4.79 -7.52 -2.00
N ALA A 82 -5.85 -8.27 -2.36
CA ALA A 82 -6.63 -7.96 -3.55
C ALA A 82 -7.59 -6.77 -3.36
N ASP A 83 -8.04 -6.52 -2.13
CA ASP A 83 -8.88 -5.37 -1.80
C ASP A 83 -8.06 -4.07 -1.74
N LEU A 84 -6.79 -4.11 -1.33
CA LEU A 84 -5.93 -2.93 -1.43
C LEU A 84 -5.70 -2.53 -2.89
N ARG A 85 -5.38 -3.49 -3.77
CA ARG A 85 -5.32 -3.20 -5.22
C ARG A 85 -6.63 -2.62 -5.75
N ARG A 86 -7.76 -3.15 -5.26
CA ARG A 86 -9.09 -2.67 -5.66
C ARG A 86 -9.36 -1.26 -5.20
N LEU A 87 -8.84 -0.85 -4.04
CA LEU A 87 -8.89 0.53 -3.58
C LEU A 87 -8.23 1.46 -4.60
N PHE A 88 -7.02 1.14 -5.06
CA PHE A 88 -6.30 1.95 -6.04
C PHE A 88 -7.02 2.02 -7.40
N VAL A 89 -7.53 0.89 -7.90
CA VAL A 89 -8.28 0.86 -9.15
C VAL A 89 -9.58 1.67 -9.02
N ASN A 90 -10.36 1.47 -7.96
CA ASN A 90 -11.60 2.19 -7.73
C ASN A 90 -11.37 3.70 -7.56
N ALA A 91 -10.33 4.09 -6.80
CA ALA A 91 -9.96 5.49 -6.64
C ALA A 91 -9.58 6.12 -7.99
N SER A 92 -8.85 5.39 -8.85
CA SER A 92 -8.51 5.86 -10.19
C SER A 92 -9.74 6.13 -11.03
N TYR A 93 -10.70 5.20 -11.08
CA TYR A 93 -11.99 5.40 -11.76
C TYR A 93 -12.72 6.64 -11.25
N HIS A 94 -12.80 6.80 -9.92
CA HIS A 94 -13.45 7.94 -9.30
C HIS A 94 -12.80 9.27 -9.67
N LEU A 95 -11.46 9.36 -9.59
CA LEU A 95 -10.70 10.58 -9.86
C LEU A 95 -10.82 11.06 -11.32
N VAL A 96 -11.12 10.16 -12.26
CA VAL A 96 -11.37 10.52 -13.67
C VAL A 96 -12.85 10.60 -14.03
N GLY A 97 -13.76 10.54 -13.05
CA GLY A 97 -15.20 10.67 -13.25
C GLY A 97 -15.87 9.48 -13.94
N LEU A 98 -15.24 8.29 -13.90
CA LEU A 98 -15.82 7.07 -14.44
C LEU A 98 -16.66 6.35 -13.36
N GLU A 99 -17.66 5.57 -13.81
CA GLU A 99 -18.45 4.73 -12.91
C GLU A 99 -17.56 3.66 -12.26
N VAL A 100 -17.49 3.66 -10.93
CA VAL A 100 -16.67 2.71 -10.18
C VAL A 100 -17.33 1.32 -10.19
N PRO A 101 -16.66 0.28 -10.72
CA PRO A 101 -17.23 -1.06 -10.74
C PRO A 101 -17.45 -1.61 -9.32
N ARG A 102 -18.57 -2.31 -9.10
CA ARG A 102 -18.85 -2.96 -7.80
C ARG A 102 -17.71 -3.89 -7.34
N ARG A 103 -17.04 -4.54 -8.30
CA ARG A 103 -15.86 -5.39 -8.08
C ARG A 103 -14.91 -5.23 -9.26
N ALA A 104 -14.05 -4.22 -9.22
CA ALA A 104 -13.02 -4.05 -10.24
C ALA A 104 -12.08 -5.28 -10.28
N ALA A 105 -11.68 -5.63 -11.50
CA ALA A 105 -10.64 -6.62 -11.79
C ALA A 105 -9.29 -6.06 -11.33
N VAL A 106 -8.55 -6.88 -10.61
CA VAL A 106 -7.29 -6.50 -9.94
C VAL A 106 -6.24 -7.60 -10.05
N GLU A 107 -6.53 -8.64 -10.82
CA GLU A 107 -5.63 -9.74 -11.11
C GLU A 107 -4.30 -9.21 -11.65
N TRP A 108 -3.23 -9.90 -11.30
CA TRP A 108 -1.91 -9.54 -11.79
C TRP A 108 -1.84 -9.74 -13.29
N VAL A 109 -1.33 -8.73 -14.01
CA VAL A 109 -1.07 -8.84 -15.45
C VAL A 109 0.12 -9.77 -15.69
N ASP A 110 1.18 -9.60 -14.90
CA ASP A 110 2.40 -10.41 -14.92
C ASP A 110 2.69 -10.99 -13.53
N GLN A 111 3.66 -11.92 -13.44
CA GLN A 111 4.05 -12.49 -12.15
C GLN A 111 4.51 -11.39 -11.18
N PHE A 112 3.82 -11.29 -10.04
CA PHE A 112 4.14 -10.38 -8.95
C PHE A 112 4.54 -11.16 -7.70
N SER A 113 5.84 -11.17 -7.40
CA SER A 113 6.40 -11.71 -6.16
C SER A 113 7.26 -10.64 -5.49
N PRO A 114 6.66 -9.78 -4.65
CA PRO A 114 7.38 -8.70 -4.00
C PRO A 114 8.30 -9.26 -2.92
N THR A 115 9.38 -8.54 -2.64
CA THR A 115 10.14 -8.72 -1.41
C THR A 115 9.63 -7.77 -0.36
N PHE A 116 9.83 -8.12 0.92
CA PHE A 116 9.68 -7.14 1.98
C PHE A 116 10.71 -6.00 1.81
N TYR A 117 10.37 -4.81 2.31
CA TYR A 117 11.30 -3.68 2.28
C TYR A 117 12.45 -3.93 3.26
N GLY A 118 13.63 -3.41 2.93
CA GLY A 118 14.80 -3.55 3.77
C GLY A 118 16.06 -3.03 3.09
N PHE A 119 17.10 -2.85 3.89
CA PHE A 119 18.41 -2.46 3.37
C PHE A 119 19.08 -3.65 2.69
N ASN A 120 19.68 -3.39 1.53
CA ASN A 120 20.49 -4.35 0.84
C ASN A 120 21.97 -4.04 1.04
N ASN A 121 22.64 -4.88 1.84
CA ASN A 121 24.06 -4.70 2.18
C ASN A 121 25.01 -5.45 1.24
N ASP A 122 24.49 -6.00 0.14
CA ASP A 122 25.29 -6.67 -0.87
C ASP A 122 25.61 -5.69 -2.00
N GLU A 123 26.84 -5.16 -2.00
CA GLU A 123 27.32 -4.14 -2.94
C GLU A 123 27.15 -4.56 -4.41
N THR A 124 27.20 -5.85 -4.68
CA THR A 124 27.11 -6.41 -6.05
C THR A 124 25.68 -6.79 -6.44
N TYR A 125 24.68 -6.61 -5.57
CA TYR A 125 23.30 -7.04 -5.83
C TYR A 125 22.72 -6.42 -7.10
N TYR A 126 22.80 -5.09 -7.22
CA TYR A 126 22.22 -4.37 -8.36
C TYR A 126 22.98 -4.67 -9.65
N GLU A 127 24.32 -4.76 -9.58
CA GLU A 127 25.17 -5.12 -10.72
C GLU A 127 24.87 -6.53 -11.24
N ARG A 128 24.75 -7.53 -10.36
CA ARG A 128 24.40 -8.90 -10.76
C ARG A 128 22.99 -8.98 -11.33
N ARG A 129 22.05 -8.19 -10.79
CA ARG A 129 20.68 -8.20 -11.28
C ARG A 129 20.59 -7.59 -12.67
N ASN A 130 21.36 -6.54 -12.94
CA ASN A 130 21.51 -5.89 -14.25
C ASN A 130 20.16 -5.66 -14.95
N LEU A 131 19.14 -5.19 -14.20
CA LEU A 131 17.80 -4.99 -14.75
C LEU A 131 17.84 -3.99 -15.90
N ARG A 132 17.16 -4.35 -16.97
CA ARG A 132 16.98 -3.52 -18.17
C ARG A 132 15.52 -3.11 -18.28
N VAL A 133 15.25 -2.06 -19.04
CA VAL A 133 13.89 -1.64 -19.35
C VAL A 133 13.07 -2.79 -19.94
N SER A 134 13.69 -3.65 -20.75
CA SER A 134 13.05 -4.84 -21.33
C SER A 134 12.57 -5.86 -20.29
N ASP A 135 13.11 -5.87 -19.07
CA ASP A 135 12.65 -6.77 -18.00
C ASP A 135 11.30 -6.36 -17.40
N PHE A 136 10.82 -5.15 -17.73
CA PHE A 136 9.54 -4.60 -17.33
C PHE A 136 8.49 -4.61 -18.47
N GLU A 137 8.80 -5.24 -19.60
CA GLU A 137 7.84 -5.44 -20.69
C GLU A 137 6.74 -6.45 -20.28
N LEU A 138 5.57 -6.35 -20.93
CA LEU A 138 4.47 -7.29 -20.70
C LEU A 138 4.90 -8.74 -20.96
N GLY A 139 4.51 -9.65 -20.08
CA GLY A 139 4.93 -11.05 -20.11
C GLY A 139 6.34 -11.29 -19.53
N ARG A 140 7.02 -10.24 -19.05
CA ARG A 140 8.29 -10.32 -18.31
C ARG A 140 8.04 -10.09 -16.82
N SER A 141 9.07 -10.34 -16.02
CA SER A 141 9.01 -10.05 -14.60
C SER A 141 10.36 -9.55 -14.10
N ALA A 142 10.38 -8.27 -13.72
CA ALA A 142 11.44 -7.69 -12.92
C ALA A 142 11.33 -8.07 -11.43
N SER A 143 10.34 -8.90 -11.06
CA SER A 143 10.17 -9.41 -9.71
C SER A 143 11.49 -9.99 -9.21
N THR A 144 11.81 -9.64 -7.98
CA THR A 144 13.06 -10.04 -7.33
C THR A 144 12.92 -11.42 -6.71
N GLY A 145 11.72 -11.86 -6.32
CA GLY A 145 11.41 -13.19 -5.78
C GLY A 145 12.27 -13.64 -4.58
N LEU A 146 13.14 -12.77 -4.07
CA LEU A 146 14.25 -13.09 -3.18
C LEU A 146 14.64 -11.85 -2.37
N ALA A 147 14.20 -11.80 -1.12
CA ALA A 147 15.05 -11.27 -0.06
C ALA A 147 15.59 -12.53 0.63
N ARG A 148 16.77 -13.01 0.19
CA ARG A 148 17.47 -14.25 0.61
C ARG A 148 16.67 -15.26 1.47
N PRO A 149 16.52 -16.53 1.03
CA PRO A 149 15.99 -17.64 1.85
C PRO A 149 16.72 -17.91 3.18
N GLN A 150 17.88 -17.28 3.43
CA GLN A 150 18.70 -17.45 4.63
C GLN A 150 18.68 -16.25 5.60
N SER A 151 18.04 -15.12 5.25
CA SER A 151 17.90 -13.97 6.15
C SER A 151 16.46 -13.69 6.58
N VAL A 152 15.54 -14.59 6.24
CA VAL A 152 14.17 -14.61 6.73
C VAL A 152 14.13 -15.65 7.85
N PRO A 153 14.13 -15.26 9.14
CA PRO A 153 14.15 -16.22 10.23
C PRO A 153 12.99 -17.21 10.13
N LYS A 154 13.17 -18.45 10.61
CA LYS A 154 12.02 -19.31 10.92
C LYS A 154 11.18 -18.58 11.98
N GLY A 155 9.99 -18.11 11.59
CA GLY A 155 9.14 -17.23 12.40
C GLY A 155 9.13 -15.77 11.94
N TRP A 156 9.30 -15.50 10.63
CA TRP A 156 9.28 -14.16 10.06
C TRP A 156 8.04 -13.38 10.49
N ARG A 157 8.29 -12.41 11.38
CA ARG A 157 7.43 -11.29 11.74
C ARG A 157 8.13 -10.04 11.22
N PRO A 158 7.41 -9.08 10.64
CA PRO A 158 7.93 -7.74 10.50
C PRO A 158 7.99 -7.14 11.91
N THR A 159 9.14 -7.21 12.56
CA THR A 159 9.39 -6.35 13.72
C THR A 159 10.03 -5.08 13.18
N SER A 160 9.25 -4.00 13.14
CA SER A 160 9.80 -2.64 13.15
C SER A 160 10.86 -2.52 14.26
N PRO A 161 12.03 -1.91 14.01
CA PRO A 161 12.92 -1.49 15.09
C PRO A 161 12.53 -0.11 15.68
N PHE A 162 11.31 0.36 15.44
CA PHE A 162 10.70 1.51 16.11
C PHE A 162 9.39 1.14 16.79
#